data_AF-A0A7W1RYW2-F1
#
_entry.id   AF-A0A7W1RYW2-F1
#
_cell.length_a   1.000
_cell.length_b   1.000
_cell.length_c   1.000
_cell.angle_alpha   90.00
_cell.angle_beta   90.00
_cell.angle_gamma   90.00
#
_symmetry.space_group_name_H-M   'P 1'
#
loop_
_entity.id
_entity.type
_entity.pdbx_description
1 polymer ?
#
loop_
_entity_poly.entity_id
_entity_poly.type
_entity_poly.pdbx_seq_one_letter_code
_entity_poly.pdbx_strand_id
1 'polypeptide(L)'
;MIRALIALTLVCLGHAAELAVALRSEVRLRTSHATLADVADMTGDADLVAATAGLVIQELPDLAAYTVDAAKVRAAVGKRVPARALTVSGACALSRATLTVPADELAGAVRVHL
;
A
#
# COMPACT_ATOMS: atom_id res chain seq x y z
N MET A 1 -29.20 36.22 7.24
CA MET A 1 -28.34 36.78 6.17
C MET A 1 -26.90 36.35 6.45
N ILE A 2 -26.52 35.07 6.34
CA ILE A 2 -26.08 34.35 5.12
C ILE A 2 -25.44 35.30 4.11
N ARG A 3 -24.10 35.46 4.14
CA ARG A 3 -23.19 35.84 3.04
C ARG A 3 -21.82 36.31 3.57
N ALA A 4 -20.83 35.44 3.50
CA ALA A 4 -19.39 35.74 3.35
C ALA A 4 -18.65 34.39 3.35
N LEU A 5 -18.80 33.59 2.30
CA LEU A 5 -17.88 33.62 1.15
C LEU A 5 -16.45 33.26 1.62
N ILE A 6 -16.18 31.96 1.82
CA ILE A 6 -15.26 31.21 0.94
C ILE A 6 -13.99 32.03 0.64
N ALA A 7 -13.12 32.15 1.63
CA ALA A 7 -11.70 32.39 1.39
C ALA A 7 -11.09 30.99 1.15
N LEU A 8 -10.98 30.55 -0.11
CA LEU A 8 -9.84 30.88 -0.96
C LEU A 8 -8.51 30.68 -0.20
N THR A 9 -8.24 29.43 0.17
CA THR A 9 -6.88 29.00 0.54
C THR A 9 -6.45 27.92 -0.45
N LEU A 10 -6.56 28.23 -1.75
CA LEU A 10 -5.90 27.46 -2.81
C LEU A 10 -4.43 27.89 -2.83
N VAL A 11 -3.69 27.42 -1.84
CA VAL A 11 -2.23 27.53 -1.80
C VAL A 11 -1.69 26.48 -2.77
N CYS A 12 -1.70 26.81 -4.06
CA CYS A 12 -0.83 26.17 -5.04
C CYS A 12 0.59 26.75 -4.87
N LEU A 13 1.21 26.49 -3.73
CA LEU A 13 2.65 26.64 -3.57
C LEU A 13 3.25 25.41 -4.26
N GLY A 14 4.01 25.66 -5.33
CA GLY A 14 4.83 24.65 -6.00
C GLY A 14 5.86 24.06 -5.05
N HIS A 15 5.40 23.20 -4.15
CA HIS A 15 6.23 22.23 -3.47
C HIS A 15 6.81 21.35 -4.57
N ALA A 16 8.13 21.16 -4.55
CA ALA A 16 8.70 20.01 -5.25
C ALA A 16 7.87 18.80 -4.78
N ALA A 17 7.14 18.17 -5.71
CA ALA A 17 6.24 17.08 -5.38
C ALA A 17 7.08 15.92 -4.88
N GLU A 18 7.23 15.82 -3.56
CA GLU A 18 8.07 14.85 -2.88
C GLU A 18 7.20 13.77 -2.24
N LEU A 19 7.71 12.55 -2.27
CA LEU A 19 7.09 11.37 -1.67
C LEU A 19 8.10 10.69 -0.74
N ALA A 20 7.75 10.61 0.54
CA ALA A 20 8.46 9.82 1.53
C ALA A 20 7.67 8.53 1.82
N VAL A 21 8.37 7.40 1.77
CA VAL A 21 7.85 6.05 1.97
C VAL A 21 8.62 5.39 3.09
N ALA A 22 7.96 5.16 4.22
CA ALA A 22 8.51 4.42 5.34
C ALA A 22 7.96 2.99 5.33
N LEU A 23 8.81 2.01 5.04
CA LEU A 23 8.41 0.60 5.04
C LEU A 23 8.16 0.12 6.47
N ARG A 24 7.01 -0.54 6.67
CA ARG A 24 6.65 -1.18 7.93
C ARG A 24 7.54 -2.39 8.18
N SER A 25 7.79 -2.74 9.44
CA SER A 25 8.69 -3.84 9.79
C SER A 25 8.17 -5.22 9.36
N GLU A 26 6.89 -5.49 9.62
CA GLU A 26 6.22 -6.75 9.26
C GLU A 26 4.75 -6.46 8.90
N VAL A 27 4.26 -7.10 7.83
CA VAL A 27 2.85 -7.02 7.42
C VAL A 27 2.35 -8.41 7.02
N ARG A 28 1.16 -8.76 7.51
CA ARG A 28 0.45 -9.99 7.16
C ARG A 28 -0.81 -9.67 6.38
N LEU A 29 -0.92 -10.21 5.18
CA LEU A 29 -2.03 -9.93 4.26
C LEU A 29 -2.87 -11.17 3.99
N ARG A 30 -4.18 -11.00 3.81
CA ARG A 30 -5.08 -12.08 3.38
C ARG A 30 -5.18 -12.18 1.85
N THR A 31 -4.86 -11.10 1.17
CA THR A 31 -4.81 -11.00 -0.29
C THR A 31 -3.66 -11.82 -0.87
N SER A 32 -3.68 -12.04 -2.18
CA SER A 32 -2.59 -12.69 -2.91
C SER A 32 -1.52 -11.72 -3.39
N HIS A 33 -1.64 -10.44 -3.04
CA HIS A 33 -0.72 -9.39 -3.46
C HIS A 33 -0.65 -8.29 -2.40
N ALA A 34 0.48 -7.60 -2.34
CA ALA A 34 0.75 -6.48 -1.46
C ALA A 34 0.89 -5.20 -2.28
N THR A 35 0.11 -4.18 -1.93
CA THR A 35 0.23 -2.84 -2.50
C THR A 35 1.18 -1.98 -1.69
N LEU A 36 1.58 -0.83 -2.22
CA LEU A 36 2.46 0.10 -1.50
C LEU A 36 1.80 0.61 -0.20
N ALA A 37 0.49 0.84 -0.21
CA ALA A 37 -0.27 1.24 0.97
C ALA A 37 -0.35 0.17 2.06
N ASP A 38 -0.25 -1.10 1.69
CA ASP A 38 -0.24 -2.20 2.65
C ASP A 38 1.08 -2.26 3.43
N VAL A 39 2.19 -2.01 2.74
CA VAL A 39 3.56 -2.30 3.21
C VAL A 39 4.29 -1.08 3.76
N ALA A 40 3.77 0.12 3.53
CA ALA A 40 4.45 1.36 3.89
C ALA A 40 3.47 2.45 4.34
N ASP A 41 3.98 3.30 5.22
CA ASP A 41 3.38 4.59 5.51
C ASP A 41 3.94 5.63 4.53
N MET A 42 3.04 6.41 3.92
CA MET A 42 3.38 7.37 2.87
C MET A 42 3.01 8.77 3.32
N THR A 43 3.92 9.71 3.10
CA THR A 43 3.73 11.14 3.39
C THR A 43 4.32 11.98 2.28
N GLY A 44 3.69 13.10 1.96
CA GLY A 44 4.16 14.01 0.91
C GLY A 44 3.01 14.56 0.09
N ASP A 45 3.27 14.77 -1.19
CA ASP A 45 2.29 15.24 -2.16
C ASP A 45 1.08 14.28 -2.26
N ALA A 46 -0.13 14.82 -2.08
CA ALA A 46 -1.35 14.02 -2.00
C ALA A 46 -1.69 13.31 -3.32
N ASP A 47 -1.39 13.94 -4.47
CA ASP A 47 -1.65 13.37 -5.79
C ASP A 47 -0.67 12.22 -6.06
N LEU A 48 0.60 12.37 -5.67
CA LEU A 48 1.58 11.29 -5.75
C LEU A 48 1.24 10.12 -4.83
N VAL A 49 0.82 10.40 -3.58
CA VAL A 49 0.37 9.35 -2.65
C VAL A 49 -0.82 8.60 -3.24
N ALA A 50 -1.85 9.31 -3.71
CA ALA A 50 -3.02 8.69 -4.33
C ALA A 50 -2.65 7.88 -5.58
N ALA A 51 -1.74 8.39 -6.41
CA ALA A 51 -1.27 7.72 -7.62
C ALA A 51 -0.37 6.50 -7.34
N THR A 52 0.24 6.38 -6.16
CA THR A 52 1.19 5.29 -5.86
C THR A 52 0.67 4.27 -4.85
N ALA A 53 -0.29 4.64 -4.01
CA ALA A 53 -0.84 3.78 -2.95
C ALA A 53 -1.30 2.40 -3.43
N GLY A 54 -2.04 2.34 -4.53
CA GLY A 54 -2.57 1.08 -5.10
C GLY A 54 -1.57 0.30 -5.96
N LEU A 55 -0.30 0.72 -6.03
CA LEU A 55 0.70 0.02 -6.82
C LEU A 55 1.05 -1.31 -6.16
N VAL A 56 0.90 -2.42 -6.90
CA VAL A 56 1.33 -3.74 -6.43
C VAL A 56 2.85 -3.81 -6.42
N ILE A 57 3.42 -4.11 -5.25
CA ILE A 57 4.87 -4.22 -5.03
C ILE A 57 5.33 -5.67 -5.00
N GLN A 58 4.49 -6.58 -4.49
CA GLN A 58 4.84 -7.99 -4.31
C GLN A 58 3.61 -8.89 -4.47
N GLU A 59 3.73 -9.95 -5.26
CA GLU A 59 2.77 -11.06 -5.29
C GLU A 59 3.05 -12.04 -4.14
N LEU A 60 2.01 -12.61 -3.55
CA LEU A 60 2.04 -13.56 -2.44
C LEU A 60 1.28 -14.84 -2.85
N PRO A 61 1.85 -15.66 -3.76
CA PRO A 61 1.18 -16.86 -4.28
C PRO A 61 1.04 -17.97 -3.22
N ASP A 62 1.89 -17.96 -2.20
CA ASP A 62 1.97 -19.01 -1.18
C ASP A 62 2.05 -18.39 0.24
N LEU A 63 2.37 -19.23 1.22
CA LEU A 63 2.54 -18.85 2.62
C LEU A 63 4.01 -18.51 2.97
N ALA A 64 4.89 -18.36 1.98
CA ALA A 64 6.27 -18.02 2.21
C ALA A 64 6.42 -16.58 2.72
N ALA A 65 7.55 -16.33 3.39
CA ALA A 65 7.94 -14.99 3.78
C ALA A 65 8.70 -14.31 2.62
N TYR A 66 8.31 -13.08 2.31
CA TYR A 66 8.95 -12.23 1.32
C TYR A 66 9.53 -10.99 1.99
N THR A 67 10.58 -10.43 1.41
CA THR A 67 11.14 -9.15 1.86
C THR A 67 10.94 -8.09 0.79
N VAL A 68 10.41 -6.95 1.19
CA VAL A 68 10.35 -5.74 0.38
C VAL A 68 11.32 -4.72 0.96
N ASP A 69 12.27 -4.31 0.13
CA ASP A 69 13.25 -3.29 0.48
C ASP A 69 13.05 -2.01 -0.33
N ALA A 70 13.86 -1.00 -0.01
CA ALA A 70 13.82 0.28 -0.68
C ALA A 70 14.14 0.18 -2.19
N ALA A 71 14.98 -0.76 -2.62
CA ALA A 71 15.32 -0.91 -4.04
C ALA A 71 14.11 -1.40 -4.85
N LYS A 72 13.39 -2.38 -4.30
CA LYS A 72 12.16 -2.92 -4.90
C LYS A 72 11.07 -1.87 -5.00
N VAL A 73 10.85 -1.09 -3.93
CA VAL A 73 9.90 0.03 -3.96
C VAL A 73 10.30 1.03 -5.03
N ARG A 74 11.56 1.49 -5.05
CA ARG A 74 12.05 2.44 -6.08
C ARG A 74 11.86 1.92 -7.50
N ALA A 75 12.09 0.63 -7.75
CA ALA A 75 11.86 0.03 -9.06
C ALA A 75 10.39 0.05 -9.46
N ALA A 76 9.48 -0.17 -8.51
CA ALA A 76 8.05 -0.15 -8.74
C ALA A 76 7.52 1.28 -9.00
N VAL A 77 7.92 2.26 -8.17
CA VAL A 77 7.42 3.64 -8.28
C VAL A 77 8.20 4.53 -9.24
N GLY A 78 9.39 4.12 -9.69
CA GLY A 78 10.29 4.96 -10.49
C GLY A 78 9.72 5.43 -11.84
N LYS A 79 8.65 4.78 -12.35
CA LYS A 79 7.91 5.25 -13.54
C LYS A 79 6.93 6.38 -13.26
N ARG A 80 6.54 6.58 -11.99
CA ARG A 80 5.52 7.54 -11.54
C ARG A 80 6.12 8.71 -10.77
N VAL A 81 7.20 8.46 -10.04
CA VAL A 81 7.86 9.47 -9.19
C VAL A 81 9.32 9.62 -9.62
N PRO A 82 9.80 10.84 -9.91
CA PRO A 82 11.21 11.08 -10.17
C PRO A 82 12.06 10.61 -8.99
N ALA A 83 13.18 9.91 -9.25
CA ALA A 83 14.01 9.36 -8.18
C ALA A 83 14.50 10.41 -7.16
N ARG A 84 14.75 11.66 -7.60
CA ARG A 84 15.15 12.78 -6.74
C ARG A 84 14.06 13.25 -5.77
N ALA A 85 12.81 12.90 -6.05
CA ALA A 85 11.63 13.30 -5.28
C ALA A 85 11.10 12.13 -4.42
N LEU A 86 11.84 11.03 -4.33
CA LEU A 86 11.43 9.82 -3.64
C LEU A 86 12.44 9.46 -2.55
N THR A 87 11.98 9.50 -1.29
CA THR A 87 12.71 8.97 -0.15
C THR A 87 12.08 7.66 0.27
N VAL A 88 12.87 6.59 0.38
CA VAL A 88 12.39 5.28 0.87
C VAL A 88 13.31 4.80 1.98
N SER A 89 12.73 4.44 3.13
CA SER A 89 13.46 3.97 4.31
C SER A 89 12.86 2.67 4.86
N GLY A 90 13.72 1.86 5.48
CA GLY A 90 13.33 0.61 6.13
C GLY A 90 13.31 -0.60 5.19
N ALA A 91 12.79 -1.70 5.72
CA ALA A 91 12.51 -2.95 5.01
C ALA A 91 11.29 -3.60 5.66
N CYS A 92 10.53 -4.33 4.84
CA CYS A 92 9.28 -4.97 5.25
C CYS A 92 9.32 -6.47 5.02
N ALA A 93 9.07 -7.24 6.08
CA ALA A 93 8.76 -8.67 5.97
C ALA A 93 7.27 -8.85 5.67
N LEU A 94 6.96 -9.60 4.61
CA LEU A 94 5.61 -9.89 4.16
C LEU A 94 5.32 -11.37 4.26
N SER A 95 4.12 -11.70 4.71
CA SER A 95 3.61 -13.07 4.63
C SER A 95 2.11 -13.06 4.41
N ARG A 96 1.60 -14.17 3.87
CA ARG A 96 0.17 -14.36 3.71
C ARG A 96 -0.41 -14.97 4.98
N ALA A 97 -1.50 -14.40 5.48
CA ALA A 97 -2.21 -14.90 6.65
C ALA A 97 -2.96 -16.19 6.30
N THR A 98 -2.85 -17.19 7.17
CA THR A 98 -3.60 -18.44 7.06
C THR A 98 -5.08 -18.22 7.34
N LEU A 99 -5.95 -18.84 6.53
CA LEU A 99 -7.38 -18.97 6.85
C LEU A 99 -7.59 -20.25 7.65
N THR A 100 -8.08 -20.12 8.88
CA THR A 100 -8.59 -21.25 9.66
C THR A 100 -10.08 -21.36 9.40
N VAL A 101 -10.51 -22.41 8.71
CA VAL A 101 -11.93 -22.71 8.50
C VAL A 101 -12.37 -23.73 9.57
N PRO A 102 -13.36 -23.42 10.42
CA PRO A 102 -13.88 -24.39 11.39
C PRO A 102 -14.55 -25.57 10.68
N ALA A 103 -14.38 -26.77 11.22
CA ALA A 103 -14.82 -28.03 10.60
C ALA A 103 -16.33 -28.05 10.28
N ASP A 104 -17.15 -27.40 11.12
CA ASP A 104 -18.61 -27.31 10.94
C ASP A 104 -19.01 -26.54 9.68
N GLU A 105 -18.22 -25.53 9.27
CA GLU A 105 -18.47 -24.71 8.09
C GLU A 105 -18.13 -25.49 6.80
N LEU A 106 -17.08 -26.32 6.86
CA LEU A 106 -16.69 -27.21 5.77
C LEU A 106 -17.76 -28.29 5.52
N ALA A 107 -18.35 -28.84 6.59
CA ALA A 107 -19.39 -29.85 6.51
C ALA A 107 -20.72 -29.30 5.93
N GLY A 108 -21.02 -28.01 6.18
CA GLY A 108 -22.17 -27.33 5.61
C GLY A 108 -22.05 -27.10 4.09
N ALA A 109 -20.87 -26.70 3.61
CA ALA A 109 -20.63 -26.43 2.20
C ALA A 109 -20.75 -27.67 1.29
N VAL A 110 -20.33 -28.84 1.79
CA VAL A 110 -20.44 -30.11 1.04
C VAL A 110 -21.89 -30.57 0.85
N ARG A 111 -22.80 -30.21 1.78
CA ARG A 111 -24.22 -30.62 1.70
C ARG A 111 -25.05 -29.85 0.68
N VAL A 112 -24.57 -28.70 0.21
CA VAL A 112 -25.30 -27.85 -0.77
C VAL A 112 -25.00 -28.27 -2.21
N HIS A 113 -24.03 -29.17 -2.44
CA HIS A 113 -23.61 -29.63 -3.78
C HIS A 113 -23.77 -31.14 -4.00
N LEU A 114 -24.54 -31.81 -3.13
CA LEU A 114 -25.06 -33.17 -3.32
C LEU A 114 -26.57 -33.12 -3.55
#